data_AF-A0A256YQQ6-F1
#
_entry.id   AF-A0A256YQQ6-F1
#
_cell.length_a   1.000
_cell.length_b   1.000
_cell.length_c   1.000
_cell.angle_alpha   90.00
_cell.angle_beta   90.00
_cell.angle_gamma   90.00
#
_symmetry.space_group_name_H-M   'P 1'
#
loop_
_entity.id
_entity.type
_entity.pdbx_description
1 polymer ?
#
loop_
_entity_poly.entity_id
_entity_poly.type
_entity_poly.pdbx_seq_one_letter_code
_entity_poly.pdbx_strand_id
1 'polypeptide(L)'
;MEKQKILTFFKFYSIFLLFPLIINLPLEILHSFSADIFGIIIFFIIFNSFGCFLFFFKNLDYKQMGILSLIFGMFLEFTLMKPEWVIQFYNLIILPENITALIVSSIYWFLPWSLPTLTIQKFLKK
;
A
#
# COMPACT_ATOMS: atom_id res chain seq x y z
N MET A 1 -3.90 30.85 6.61
CA MET A 1 -4.40 29.90 5.58
C MET A 1 -3.45 28.71 5.39
N GLU A 2 -2.14 28.91 5.31
CA GLU A 2 -1.15 27.82 5.14
C GLU A 2 -1.05 26.88 6.36
N LYS A 3 -1.07 27.42 7.58
CA LYS A 3 -1.02 26.61 8.82
C LYS A 3 -2.12 25.55 8.90
N GLN A 4 -3.33 25.86 8.43
CA GLN A 4 -4.44 24.90 8.40
C GLN A 4 -4.21 23.81 7.35
N LYS A 5 -3.70 24.16 6.16
CA LYS A 5 -3.35 23.16 5.14
C LYS A 5 -2.27 22.20 5.62
N ILE A 6 -1.24 22.72 6.29
CA ILE A 6 -0.16 21.92 6.88
C ILE A 6 -0.72 20.96 7.94
N LEU A 7 -1.57 21.46 8.85
CA LEU A 7 -2.18 20.62 9.87
C LEU A 7 -3.06 19.51 9.26
N THR A 8 -3.82 19.83 8.22
CA THR A 8 -4.63 18.85 7.48
C THR A 8 -3.76 17.80 6.80
N PHE A 9 -2.63 18.20 6.20
CA PHE A 9 -1.69 17.26 5.60
C PHE A 9 -1.18 16.27 6.64
N PHE A 10 -0.69 16.74 7.79
CA PHE A 10 -0.19 15.85 8.85
C PHE A 10 -1.27 14.92 9.42
N LYS A 11 -2.53 15.37 9.49
CA LYS A 11 -3.66 14.51 9.87
C LYS A 11 -3.94 13.40 8.86
N PHE A 12 -3.83 13.68 7.56
CA PHE A 12 -4.00 12.65 6.54
C PHE A 12 -2.81 11.70 6.54
N TYR A 13 -1.60 12.26 6.66
CA TYR A 13 -0.36 11.52 6.70
C TYR A 13 -0.33 10.52 7.86
N SER A 14 -0.79 10.91 9.06
CA SER A 14 -0.86 9.98 10.19
C SER A 14 -1.78 8.79 9.92
N ILE A 15 -2.91 9.00 9.22
CA ILE A 15 -3.83 7.90 8.84
C ILE A 15 -3.17 6.97 7.81
N PHE A 16 -2.50 7.53 6.81
CA PHE A 16 -1.75 6.77 5.81
C PHE A 16 -0.61 5.95 6.42
N LEU A 17 0.03 6.42 7.50
CA LEU A 17 1.08 5.67 8.21
C LEU A 17 0.55 4.67 9.23
N LEU A 18 -0.55 4.97 9.92
CA LEU A 18 -1.11 4.04 10.90
C LEU A 18 -1.63 2.76 10.24
N PHE A 19 -2.16 2.87 9.03
CA PHE A 19 -2.71 1.74 8.30
C PHE A 19 -1.70 0.59 8.07
N PRO A 20 -0.53 0.82 7.43
CA PRO A 20 0.47 -0.23 7.26
C PRO A 20 1.04 -0.73 8.58
N LEU A 21 1.11 0.11 9.62
CA LEU A 21 1.59 -0.33 10.94
C LEU A 21 0.61 -1.27 11.65
N ILE A 22 -0.70 -1.14 11.41
CA ILE A 22 -1.74 -1.94 12.05
C ILE A 22 -2.06 -3.19 11.23
N ILE A 23 -1.98 -3.12 9.90
CA ILE A 23 -2.41 -4.21 9.02
C ILE A 23 -1.21 -4.89 8.38
N ASN A 24 -0.41 -4.17 7.59
CA ASN A 24 0.66 -4.78 6.81
C ASN A 24 1.79 -5.32 7.69
N LEU A 25 2.25 -4.55 8.67
CA LEU A 25 3.38 -4.94 9.51
C LEU A 25 3.08 -6.20 10.34
N PRO A 26 1.91 -6.36 11.00
CA PRO A 26 1.58 -7.63 11.66
C PRO A 26 1.47 -8.80 10.69
N LEU A 27 0.92 -8.60 9.49
CA LEU A 27 0.84 -9.67 8.48
C LEU A 27 2.25 -10.14 8.06
N GLU A 28 3.17 -9.21 7.84
CA GLU A 28 4.57 -9.54 7.52
C GLU A 28 5.27 -10.27 8.66
N ILE A 29 5.08 -9.83 9.91
CA ILE A 29 5.66 -10.49 11.09
C ILE A 29 5.11 -11.92 11.26
N LEU A 30 3.81 -12.11 11.05
CA LEU A 30 3.18 -13.43 11.14
C LEU A 30 3.63 -14.36 10.01
N HIS A 31 3.90 -13.82 8.81
CA HIS A 31 4.28 -14.60 7.65
C HIS A 31 5.78 -14.93 7.61
N SER A 32 6.64 -14.06 8.13
CA SER A 32 8.10 -14.27 8.15
C SER A 32 8.75 -13.71 9.41
N PHE A 33 8.97 -14.58 10.39
CA PHE A 33 9.68 -14.26 11.64
C PHE A 33 11.13 -13.77 11.44
N SER A 34 11.73 -14.03 10.28
CA SER A 34 13.09 -13.59 9.92
C SER A 34 13.13 -12.36 9.03
N ALA A 35 12.00 -11.70 8.78
CA ALA A 35 11.93 -10.55 7.90
C ALA A 35 12.76 -9.37 8.45
N ASP A 36 13.40 -8.61 7.55
CA ASP A 36 14.02 -7.33 7.91
C ASP A 36 12.91 -6.30 8.20
N ILE A 37 12.41 -6.33 9.43
CA ILE A 37 11.34 -5.46 9.93
C ILE A 37 11.67 -3.99 9.68
N PHE A 38 12.94 -3.60 9.81
CA PHE A 38 13.35 -2.22 9.61
C PHE A 38 13.21 -1.79 8.14
N GLY A 39 13.67 -2.64 7.21
CA GLY A 39 13.47 -2.44 5.78
C GLY A 39 12.00 -2.33 5.40
N ILE A 40 11.16 -3.21 5.96
CA ILE A 40 9.70 -3.21 5.75
C ILE A 40 9.07 -1.90 6.24
N ILE A 41 9.43 -1.44 7.44
CA ILE A 41 8.93 -0.18 8.00
C ILE A 41 9.33 1.00 7.10
N ILE A 42 10.60 1.08 6.68
CA ILE A 42 11.07 2.13 5.77
C ILE A 42 10.28 2.11 4.46
N PHE A 43 10.12 0.92 3.88
CA PHE A 43 9.35 0.74 2.66
C PHE A 43 7.93 1.29 2.80
N PHE A 44 7.21 0.90 3.86
CA PHE A 44 5.85 1.38 4.09
C PHE A 44 5.78 2.87 4.34
N ILE A 45 6.75 3.46 5.05
CA ILE A 45 6.81 4.90 5.24
C ILE A 45 6.93 5.60 3.90
N ILE A 46 7.87 5.20 3.04
CA ILE A 46 8.07 5.82 1.73
C ILE A 46 6.84 5.64 0.84
N PHE A 47 6.33 4.41 0.75
CA PHE A 47 5.19 4.05 -0.10
C PHE A 47 3.92 4.83 0.30
N ASN A 48 3.61 4.90 1.60
CA ASN A 48 2.42 5.61 2.07
C ASN A 48 2.62 7.13 2.12
N SER A 49 3.86 7.63 2.23
CA SER A 49 4.15 9.05 2.03
C SER A 49 3.77 9.49 0.62
N PHE A 50 4.13 8.68 -0.38
CA PHE A 50 3.78 8.96 -1.76
C PHE A 50 2.26 8.91 -1.98
N GLY A 51 1.58 7.89 -1.45
CA GLY A 51 0.12 7.80 -1.47
C GLY A 51 -0.57 9.01 -0.83
N CYS A 52 -0.12 9.44 0.35
CA CYS A 52 -0.66 10.63 1.02
C CYS A 52 -0.45 11.89 0.20
N PHE A 53 0.73 12.07 -0.40
CA PHE A 53 1.03 13.21 -1.27
C PHE A 53 0.07 13.25 -2.47
N LEU A 54 -0.08 12.13 -3.18
CA LEU A 54 -1.02 12.01 -4.30
C LEU A 54 -2.45 12.37 -3.87
N PHE A 55 -2.93 11.77 -2.79
CA PHE A 55 -4.28 12.03 -2.29
C PHE A 55 -4.50 13.51 -1.92
N PHE A 56 -3.54 14.11 -1.21
CA PHE A 56 -3.64 15.51 -0.76
C PHE A 56 -3.68 16.50 -1.93
N PHE A 57 -2.86 16.31 -2.95
CA PHE A 57 -2.75 17.25 -4.06
C PHE A 57 -3.73 17.00 -5.21
N LYS A 58 -4.11 15.75 -5.45
CA LYS A 58 -4.96 15.38 -6.59
C LYS A 58 -6.42 15.13 -6.23
N ASN A 59 -6.75 15.09 -4.94
CA ASN A 59 -8.11 14.87 -4.45
C ASN A 59 -8.79 13.62 -5.06
N LEU A 60 -8.01 12.57 -5.27
CA LEU A 60 -8.48 11.31 -5.85
C LEU A 60 -9.44 10.60 -4.90
N ASP A 61 -10.38 9.86 -5.48
CA ASP A 61 -11.27 8.99 -4.70
C ASP A 61 -10.58 7.70 -4.22
N TYR A 62 -11.21 7.01 -3.27
CA TYR A 62 -10.65 5.80 -2.69
C TYR A 62 -10.44 4.65 -3.70
N LYS A 63 -11.24 4.58 -4.78
CA LYS A 63 -11.08 3.57 -5.83
C LYS A 63 -9.87 3.90 -6.69
N GLN A 64 -9.73 5.15 -7.09
CA GLN A 64 -8.60 5.67 -7.85
C GLN A 64 -7.29 5.48 -7.07
N MET A 65 -7.28 5.85 -5.79
CA MET A 65 -6.12 5.63 -4.91
C MET A 65 -5.77 4.15 -4.76
N GLY A 66 -6.77 3.28 -4.61
CA GLY A 66 -6.55 1.84 -4.54
C GLY A 66 -5.97 1.26 -5.83
N ILE A 67 -6.50 1.65 -7.00
CA ILE A 67 -5.97 1.19 -8.30
C ILE A 67 -4.53 1.67 -8.50
N LEU A 68 -4.21 2.93 -8.14
CA LEU A 68 -2.84 3.42 -8.22
C LEU A 68 -1.91 2.62 -7.31
N SER A 69 -2.32 2.37 -6.06
CA SER A 69 -1.56 1.56 -5.10
C SER A 69 -1.33 0.15 -5.63
N LEU A 70 -2.35 -0.47 -6.23
CA LEU A 70 -2.26 -1.76 -6.89
C LEU A 70 -1.24 -1.74 -8.03
N ILE A 71 -1.33 -0.78 -8.95
CA ILE A 71 -0.40 -0.69 -10.09
C ILE A 71 1.04 -0.51 -9.60
N PHE A 72 1.27 0.38 -8.62
CA PHE A 72 2.60 0.58 -8.05
C PHE A 72 3.11 -0.66 -7.31
N GLY A 73 2.28 -1.29 -6.48
CA GLY A 73 2.63 -2.50 -5.74
C GLY A 73 2.99 -3.66 -6.66
N MET A 74 2.15 -3.91 -7.67
CA MET A 74 2.41 -4.93 -8.69
C MET A 74 3.67 -4.61 -9.49
N PHE A 75 3.90 -3.35 -9.84
CA PHE A 75 5.16 -2.97 -10.49
C PHE A 75 6.36 -3.31 -9.60
N LEU A 76 6.31 -3.01 -8.30
CA LEU A 76 7.38 -3.32 -7.36
C LEU A 76 7.60 -4.84 -7.20
N GLU A 77 6.53 -5.62 -7.14
CA GLU A 77 6.64 -7.08 -7.06
C GLU A 77 7.25 -7.70 -8.31
N PHE A 78 6.78 -7.28 -9.49
CA PHE A 78 7.28 -7.82 -10.75
C PHE A 78 8.71 -7.36 -11.06
N THR A 79 9.12 -6.17 -10.61
CA THR A 79 10.42 -5.61 -10.98
C THR A 79 11.51 -5.74 -9.91
N LEU A 80 11.17 -5.57 -8.63
CA LEU A 80 12.16 -5.49 -7.55
C LEU A 80 12.08 -6.68 -6.61
N MET A 81 10.91 -6.99 -6.06
CA MET A 81 10.77 -7.99 -4.99
C MET A 81 10.85 -9.42 -5.54
N LYS A 82 10.24 -9.66 -6.70
CA LYS A 82 10.23 -10.93 -7.43
C LYS A 82 10.00 -12.15 -6.52
N PRO A 83 8.88 -12.20 -5.79
CA PRO A 83 8.53 -13.39 -5.03
C PRO A 83 8.42 -14.61 -5.97
N GLU A 84 8.50 -15.81 -5.41
CA GLU A 84 8.59 -17.04 -6.19
C GLU A 84 7.49 -17.17 -7.25
N TRP A 85 6.24 -16.84 -6.89
CA TRP A 85 5.10 -16.90 -7.81
C TRP A 85 5.27 -15.97 -9.03
N VAL A 86 5.94 -14.82 -8.88
CA VAL A 86 6.29 -13.91 -10.00
C VAL A 86 7.36 -14.53 -10.88
N ILE A 87 8.38 -15.16 -10.29
CA ILE A 87 9.43 -15.87 -11.04
C ILE A 87 8.82 -17.00 -11.86
N GLN A 88 7.88 -17.75 -11.27
CA GLN A 88 7.16 -18.81 -11.97
C GLN A 88 6.30 -18.26 -13.13
N PHE A 89 5.66 -17.10 -12.98
CA PHE A 89 5.00 -16.41 -14.10
C PHE A 89 5.98 -16.05 -15.22
N TYR A 90 7.17 -15.52 -14.91
CA TYR A 90 8.19 -15.23 -15.93
C TYR A 90 8.65 -16.47 -16.67
N ASN A 91 8.69 -17.62 -15.99
CA ASN A 91 9.02 -18.92 -16.58
C ASN A 91 7.83 -19.60 -17.27
N LEU A 92 6.67 -18.92 -17.37
CA LEU A 92 5.43 -19.44 -17.96
C LEU A 92 4.87 -20.69 -17.24
N ILE A 93 5.19 -20.84 -15.95
CA ILE A 93 4.67 -21.91 -15.09
C ILE A 93 3.41 -21.39 -14.40
N ILE A 94 2.25 -21.81 -14.90
CA ILE A 94 0.95 -21.38 -14.36
C ILE A 94 0.38 -22.48 -13.47
N LEU A 95 0.56 -22.31 -12.15
CA LEU A 95 -0.04 -23.15 -11.13
C LEU A 95 -1.23 -22.43 -10.47
N PRO A 96 -2.24 -23.15 -9.96
CA PRO A 96 -3.35 -22.56 -9.21
C PRO A 96 -2.90 -21.69 -8.02
N GLU A 97 -1.78 -22.07 -7.40
CA GLU A 97 -1.13 -21.35 -6.31
C GLU A 97 -0.64 -19.96 -6.76
N ASN A 98 -0.11 -19.84 -7.98
CA ASN A 98 0.36 -18.56 -8.53
C ASN A 98 -0.80 -17.61 -8.82
N ILE A 99 -1.93 -18.13 -9.29
CA ILE A 99 -3.15 -17.34 -9.50
C ILE A 99 -3.68 -16.86 -8.14
N THR A 100 -3.66 -17.72 -7.13
CA THR A 100 -4.09 -17.35 -5.78
C THR A 100 -3.19 -16.27 -5.19
N ALA A 101 -1.87 -16.42 -5.32
CA ALA A 101 -0.88 -15.43 -4.88
C ALA A 101 -1.08 -14.08 -5.59
N LEU A 102 -1.34 -14.08 -6.90
CA LEU A 102 -1.65 -12.87 -7.67
C LEU A 102 -2.90 -12.15 -7.11
N ILE A 103 -3.97 -12.89 -6.79
CA ILE A 103 -5.20 -12.31 -6.23
C ILE A 103 -4.94 -11.74 -4.83
N VAL A 104 -4.25 -12.49 -3.97
CA VAL A 104 -3.93 -12.06 -2.60
C VAL A 104 -3.03 -10.82 -2.64
N SER A 105 -1.99 -10.82 -3.46
CA SER A 105 -1.12 -9.66 -3.70
C SER A 105 -1.92 -8.46 -4.20
N SER A 106 -2.85 -8.67 -5.14
CA SER A 106 -3.67 -7.58 -5.67
C SER A 106 -4.53 -6.92 -4.57
N ILE A 107 -5.12 -7.72 -3.68
CA ILE A 107 -5.86 -7.20 -2.53
C ILE A 107 -4.89 -6.48 -1.58
N TYR A 108 -3.77 -7.11 -1.26
CA TYR A 108 -2.74 -6.58 -0.39
C TYR A 108 -2.22 -5.20 -0.83
N TRP A 109 -2.02 -4.99 -2.13
CA TRP A 109 -1.55 -3.70 -2.67
C TRP A 109 -2.66 -2.68 -2.90
N PHE A 110 -3.91 -3.09 -3.06
CA PHE A 110 -5.03 -2.15 -3.19
C PHE A 110 -5.37 -1.44 -1.87
N LEU A 111 -5.31 -2.17 -0.75
CA LEU A 111 -5.75 -1.68 0.56
C LEU A 111 -4.95 -0.49 1.14
N PRO A 112 -3.59 -0.46 1.05
CA PRO A 112 -2.76 0.56 1.68
C PRO A 112 -3.12 1.99 1.35
N TRP A 113 -3.61 2.29 0.14
CA TRP A 113 -4.04 3.65 -0.18
C TRP A 113 -5.55 3.81 -0.23
N SER A 114 -6.31 2.76 -0.59
CA SER A 114 -7.77 2.86 -0.67
C SER A 114 -8.43 3.05 0.69
N LEU A 115 -8.03 2.28 1.72
CA LEU A 115 -8.67 2.34 3.03
C LEU A 115 -8.36 3.62 3.81
N PRO A 116 -7.11 4.11 3.87
CA PRO A 116 -6.82 5.44 4.42
C PRO A 116 -7.60 6.54 3.71
N THR A 117 -7.65 6.49 2.38
CA THR A 117 -8.40 7.47 1.57
C THR A 117 -9.89 7.44 1.90
N LEU A 118 -10.52 6.26 1.91
CA LEU A 118 -11.92 6.09 2.25
C LEU A 118 -12.23 6.63 3.65
N THR A 119 -11.36 6.34 4.61
CA THR A 119 -11.49 6.81 6.00
C THR A 119 -11.45 8.34 6.04
N ILE A 120 -10.49 8.96 5.38
CA ILE A 120 -10.37 10.42 5.35
C ILE A 120 -11.58 11.05 4.64
N GLN A 121 -11.98 10.51 3.48
CA GLN A 121 -13.11 11.05 2.71
C GLN A 121 -14.42 10.95 3.47
N LYS A 122 -14.65 9.86 4.21
CA LYS A 122 -15.90 9.63 4.93
C LYS A 122 -15.98 10.38 6.26
N PHE A 123 -14.86 10.53 6.96
CA PHE A 123 -14.87 11.01 8.35
C PHE A 123 -14.20 12.38 8.55
N LEU A 124 -13.36 12.84 7.63
CA LEU A 124 -12.56 14.06 7.82
C LEU A 124 -12.77 15.14 6.75
N LYS A 125 -13.10 14.76 5.51
CA LYS A 125 -13.61 15.70 4.50
C LYS A 125 -15.12 15.85 4.70
N LYS A 126 -15.51 16.83 5.52
CA LYS A 126 -16.83 17.46 5.44
C LYS A 126 -16.77 18.62 4.45
#